data_AF-A0A2E2FSB9-F1
#
_entry.id   AF-A0A2E2FSB9-F1
#
_cell.length_a   1.000
_cell.length_b   1.000
_cell.length_c   1.000
_cell.angle_alpha   90.00
_cell.angle_beta   90.00
_cell.angle_gamma   90.00
#
_symmetry.space_group_name_H-M   'P 1'
#
loop_
_entity.id
_entity.type
_entity.pdbx_description
1 polymer ?
#
loop_
_entity_poly.entity_id
_entity_poly.type
_entity_poly.pdbx_seq_one_letter_code
_entity_poly.pdbx_strand_id
1 'polypeptide(L)'
;MPHKVDDKAVFTLNLQGYFHGEAEGSPWFAYGETNEAQPLVNYSEGAQVPRKEQRLFASDLVQFLNKYLALDGAWWILLREMDIERDDQLVPHVTYRGFVMIHIDKDGDAQFAIESEDQHWTHWLLKGRQHWGEVAHRAWEEAGKFKYDVDAKSAPKIKAALGEKSKGPLIPLA
;
A
#
# COMPACT_ATOMS: atom_id res chain seq x y z
N MET A 1 9.94 7.88 -15.42
CA MET A 1 8.55 7.40 -15.33
C MET A 1 8.29 7.09 -13.86
N PRO A 2 7.25 7.66 -13.25
CA PRO A 2 6.97 7.60 -11.82
C PRO A 2 6.61 6.18 -11.37
N HIS A 3 5.96 5.34 -12.17
CA HIS A 3 5.86 3.89 -11.94
C HIS A 3 5.64 3.18 -13.29
N LYS A 4 5.32 1.88 -13.35
CA LYS A 4 5.10 1.15 -14.63
C LYS A 4 3.72 0.47 -14.69
N VAL A 5 2.83 0.81 -13.78
CA VAL A 5 1.49 0.22 -13.69
C VAL A 5 0.58 0.90 -14.73
N ASP A 6 -0.26 0.12 -15.41
CA ASP A 6 -1.28 0.68 -16.32
C ASP A 6 -2.27 1.52 -15.52
N ASP A 7 -2.65 2.70 -16.00
CA ASP A 7 -3.55 3.61 -15.29
C ASP A 7 -4.90 2.95 -14.92
N LYS A 8 -5.33 1.93 -15.67
CA LYS A 8 -6.53 1.14 -15.35
C LYS A 8 -6.34 0.18 -14.16
N ALA A 9 -5.10 -0.23 -13.91
CA ALA A 9 -4.71 -1.09 -12.79
C ALA A 9 -4.30 -0.27 -11.55
N VAL A 10 -3.88 0.99 -11.73
CA VAL A 10 -3.57 1.88 -10.61
C VAL A 10 -4.78 2.14 -9.72
N PHE A 11 -5.99 2.02 -10.25
CA PHE A 11 -7.23 2.22 -9.52
C PHE A 11 -8.30 1.18 -9.89
N THR A 12 -8.63 0.30 -8.95
CA THR A 12 -9.58 -0.79 -9.14
C THR A 12 -10.63 -0.85 -8.03
N LEU A 13 -11.75 -1.54 -8.28
CA LEU A 13 -12.75 -1.82 -7.23
C LEU A 13 -12.19 -2.66 -6.08
N ASN A 14 -11.26 -3.58 -6.38
CA ASN A 14 -10.57 -4.37 -5.36
C ASN A 14 -9.74 -3.48 -4.43
N LEU A 15 -9.01 -2.53 -5.01
CA LEU A 15 -8.23 -1.56 -4.24
C LEU A 15 -9.12 -0.65 -3.38
N GLN A 16 -10.29 -0.26 -3.88
CA GLN A 16 -11.27 0.46 -3.07
C GLN A 16 -11.77 -0.39 -1.88
N GLY A 17 -12.07 -1.68 -2.11
CA GLY A 17 -12.40 -2.62 -1.04
C GLY A 17 -11.29 -2.75 0.00
N TYR A 18 -10.03 -2.75 -0.45
CA TYR A 18 -8.85 -2.76 0.41
C TYR A 18 -8.79 -1.50 1.29
N PHE A 19 -9.01 -0.31 0.72
CA PHE A 19 -9.06 0.95 1.50
C PHE A 19 -10.14 0.92 2.59
N HIS A 20 -11.32 0.38 2.30
CA HIS A 20 -12.37 0.21 3.30
C HIS A 20 -11.95 -0.74 4.43
N GLY A 21 -11.23 -1.81 4.10
CA GLY A 21 -10.68 -2.74 5.09
C GLY A 21 -9.66 -2.08 6.02
N GLU A 22 -8.66 -1.40 5.44
CA GLU A 22 -7.60 -0.69 6.19
C GLU A 22 -8.12 0.47 7.06
N ALA A 23 -9.25 1.07 6.67
CA ALA A 23 -9.88 2.14 7.42
C ALA A 23 -10.83 1.64 8.52
N GLU A 24 -11.12 0.33 8.61
CA GLU A 24 -11.95 -0.29 9.65
C GLU A 24 -13.32 0.38 9.88
N GLY A 25 -13.92 0.94 8.82
CA GLY A 25 -15.20 1.65 8.87
C GLY A 25 -15.12 3.13 9.24
N SER A 26 -13.92 3.68 9.49
CA SER A 26 -13.71 5.11 9.66
C SER A 26 -13.66 5.84 8.30
N PRO A 27 -14.02 7.14 8.26
CA PRO A 27 -13.85 7.94 7.06
C PRO A 27 -12.39 8.02 6.61
N TRP A 28 -12.15 7.92 5.30
CA TRP A 28 -10.81 7.87 4.74
C TRP A 28 -10.66 8.67 3.45
N PHE A 29 -9.42 9.07 3.17
CA PHE A 29 -9.01 9.77 1.95
C PHE A 29 -7.74 9.14 1.40
N ALA A 30 -7.76 8.70 0.15
CA ALA A 30 -6.62 8.06 -0.53
C ALA A 30 -6.07 8.96 -1.64
N TYR A 31 -4.75 9.05 -1.71
CA TYR A 31 -4.02 9.72 -2.78
C TYR A 31 -3.09 8.72 -3.48
N GLY A 32 -3.12 8.73 -4.81
CA GLY A 32 -2.24 7.97 -5.69
C GLY A 32 -1.94 8.81 -6.94
N GLU A 33 -1.23 8.23 -7.91
CA GLU A 33 -0.92 8.92 -9.16
C GLU A 33 -0.95 7.97 -10.36
N THR A 34 -1.34 8.46 -11.53
CA THR A 34 -1.18 7.75 -12.80
C THR A 34 0.30 7.58 -13.15
N ASN A 35 0.59 6.77 -14.17
CA ASN A 35 1.94 6.64 -14.70
C ASN A 35 2.45 7.97 -15.30
N GLU A 36 1.57 8.90 -15.65
CA GLU A 36 1.96 10.25 -16.09
C GLU A 36 2.10 11.25 -14.93
N ALA A 37 2.15 10.77 -13.68
CA ALA A 37 2.18 11.59 -12.46
C ALA A 37 0.97 12.53 -12.35
N GLN A 38 -0.18 12.14 -12.90
CA GLN A 38 -1.43 12.85 -12.66
C GLN A 38 -2.03 12.40 -11.34
N PRO A 39 -2.50 13.33 -10.48
CA PRO A 39 -3.04 12.99 -9.17
C PRO A 39 -4.33 12.18 -9.32
N LEU A 40 -4.41 11.08 -8.57
CA LEU A 40 -5.62 10.28 -8.37
C LEU A 40 -6.06 10.43 -6.92
N VAL A 41 -7.32 10.75 -6.70
CA VAL A 41 -7.89 10.94 -5.37
C VAL A 41 -9.14 10.10 -5.25
N ASN A 42 -9.27 9.39 -4.14
CA ASN A 42 -10.49 8.70 -3.77
C ASN A 42 -10.78 8.90 -2.28
N TYR A 43 -12.01 8.70 -1.85
CA TYR A 43 -12.43 8.88 -0.46
C TYR A 43 -13.70 8.11 -0.16
N SER A 44 -13.92 7.78 1.11
CA SER A 44 -15.15 7.13 1.56
C SER A 44 -16.34 8.10 1.55
N GLU A 45 -17.55 7.55 1.55
CA GLU A 45 -18.73 8.35 1.87
C GLU A 45 -18.56 9.03 3.24
N GLY A 46 -18.98 10.30 3.34
CA GLY A 46 -18.86 11.08 4.56
C GLY A 46 -17.45 11.59 4.91
N ALA A 47 -16.42 11.22 4.13
CA ALA A 47 -15.06 11.73 4.33
C ALA A 47 -15.00 13.24 4.09
N GLN A 48 -14.35 13.96 5.01
CA GLN A 48 -14.06 15.38 4.82
C GLN A 48 -12.75 15.59 4.07
N VAL A 49 -12.62 16.71 3.37
CA VAL A 49 -11.37 17.02 2.66
C VAL A 49 -10.23 17.23 3.67
N PRO A 50 -9.08 16.54 3.53
CA PRO A 50 -7.94 16.72 4.42
C PRO A 50 -7.39 18.14 4.37
N ARG A 51 -6.68 18.54 5.44
CA ARG A 51 -5.93 19.80 5.48
C ARG A 51 -4.93 19.87 4.33
N LYS A 52 -4.61 21.10 3.89
CA LYS A 52 -3.70 21.33 2.76
C LYS A 52 -2.35 20.65 2.98
N GLU A 53 -1.83 20.72 4.19
CA GLU A 53 -0.56 20.14 4.59
C GLU A 53 -0.56 18.61 4.50
N GLN A 54 -1.69 17.96 4.85
CA GLN A 54 -1.85 16.51 4.75
C GLN A 54 -1.94 16.05 3.29
N ARG A 55 -2.62 16.83 2.44
CA ARG A 55 -2.65 16.56 1.00
C ARG A 55 -1.29 16.75 0.35
N LEU A 56 -0.56 17.80 0.73
CA LEU A 56 0.81 18.03 0.26
C LEU A 56 1.76 16.92 0.72
N PHE A 57 1.64 16.47 1.96
CA PHE A 57 2.39 15.33 2.48
C PHE A 57 2.12 14.06 1.67
N ALA A 58 0.85 13.70 1.49
CA ALA A 58 0.47 12.50 0.74
C ALA A 58 0.98 12.57 -0.70
N SER A 59 0.83 13.73 -1.35
CA SER A 59 1.32 13.96 -2.72
C SER A 59 2.84 13.85 -2.83
N ASP A 60 3.60 14.56 -1.99
CA ASP A 60 5.07 14.52 -2.02
C ASP A 60 5.60 13.12 -1.69
N LEU A 61 4.95 12.41 -0.77
CA LEU A 61 5.34 11.05 -0.41
C LEU A 61 5.03 10.06 -1.54
N VAL A 62 3.84 10.09 -2.15
CA VAL A 62 3.52 9.24 -3.32
C VAL A 62 4.49 9.49 -4.47
N GLN A 63 4.76 10.75 -4.80
CA GLN A 63 5.71 11.10 -5.86
C GLN A 63 7.10 10.55 -5.58
N PHE A 64 7.56 10.70 -4.34
CA PHE A 64 8.85 10.18 -3.90
C PHE A 64 8.88 8.64 -3.99
N LEU A 65 7.88 7.96 -3.41
CA LEU A 65 7.83 6.50 -3.37
C LEU A 65 7.69 5.90 -4.76
N ASN A 66 6.84 6.45 -5.62
CA ASN A 66 6.72 5.98 -7.00
C ASN A 66 8.06 6.17 -7.73
N LYS A 67 8.61 7.39 -7.71
CA LYS A 67 9.85 7.70 -8.45
C LYS A 67 11.04 6.82 -8.06
N TYR A 68 11.18 6.47 -6.78
CA TYR A 68 12.37 5.79 -6.27
C TYR A 68 12.13 4.32 -5.84
N LEU A 69 10.89 3.96 -5.53
CA LEU A 69 10.52 2.70 -4.87
C LEU A 69 9.26 2.06 -5.48
N ALA A 70 8.84 2.41 -6.70
CA ALA A 70 7.70 1.76 -7.37
C ALA A 70 7.82 0.23 -7.44
N LEU A 71 9.03 -0.29 -7.74
CA LEU A 71 9.36 -1.72 -7.69
C LEU A 71 8.38 -2.60 -8.50
N ASP A 72 8.18 -2.23 -9.78
CA ASP A 72 7.20 -2.82 -10.72
C ASP A 72 5.72 -2.72 -10.27
N GLY A 73 5.46 -1.90 -9.26
CA GLY A 73 4.14 -1.56 -8.75
C GLY A 73 3.95 -0.05 -8.63
N ALA A 74 2.98 0.37 -7.81
CA ALA A 74 2.72 1.77 -7.47
C ALA A 74 2.34 1.93 -6.01
N TRP A 75 2.46 3.15 -5.50
CA TRP A 75 2.16 3.50 -4.11
C TRP A 75 0.95 4.40 -3.99
N TRP A 76 0.19 4.12 -2.94
CA TRP A 76 -0.92 4.93 -2.46
C TRP A 76 -0.68 5.36 -1.02
N ILE A 77 -1.17 6.54 -0.66
CA ILE A 77 -1.24 7.01 0.72
C ILE A 77 -2.71 7.12 1.11
N LEU A 78 -3.13 6.30 2.07
CA LEU A 78 -4.45 6.34 2.68
C LEU A 78 -4.37 7.12 3.99
N LEU A 79 -5.13 8.20 4.11
CA LEU A 79 -5.34 8.94 5.35
C LEU A 79 -6.63 8.45 6.00
N ARG A 80 -6.59 8.11 7.30
CA ARG A 80 -7.75 7.64 8.06
C ARG A 80 -8.06 8.51 9.28
N GLU A 81 -9.35 8.77 9.49
CA GLU A 81 -9.80 9.31 10.77
C GLU A 81 -9.60 8.21 11.82
N MET A 82 -9.10 8.59 13.00
CA MET A 82 -8.98 7.67 14.14
C MET A 82 -9.93 8.18 15.23
N ASP A 83 -10.65 7.26 15.87
CA ASP A 83 -11.53 7.55 17.02
C ASP A 83 -10.69 7.97 18.22
N ILE A 84 -10.34 9.25 18.24
CA ILE A 84 -9.82 9.94 19.42
C ILE A 84 -10.86 11.01 19.71
N GLU A 85 -11.42 11.00 20.93
CA GLU A 85 -12.51 11.85 21.41
C GLU A 85 -12.62 13.14 20.59
N ARG A 86 -13.70 13.23 19.80
CA ARG A 86 -13.98 14.39 18.96
C ARG A 86 -13.91 15.63 19.84
N ASP A 87 -12.90 16.44 19.63
CA ASP A 87 -12.81 17.74 20.27
C ASP A 87 -13.96 18.56 19.68
N ASP A 88 -15.04 18.70 20.44
CA ASP A 88 -16.32 19.32 20.05
C ASP A 88 -16.17 20.84 19.72
N GLN A 89 -14.94 21.36 19.67
CA GLN A 89 -14.66 22.75 19.38
C GLN A 89 -14.40 22.98 17.89
N LEU A 90 -15.46 23.36 17.18
CA LEU A 90 -15.51 24.38 16.10
C LEU A 90 -14.22 24.64 15.30
N VAL A 91 -13.64 23.60 14.69
CA VAL A 91 -12.69 23.75 13.57
C VAL A 91 -13.25 22.98 12.36
N PRO A 92 -13.61 23.66 11.25
CA PRO A 92 -14.27 23.07 10.08
C PRO A 92 -13.34 22.22 9.19
N HIS A 93 -12.22 21.73 9.73
CA HIS A 93 -11.22 20.97 8.99
C HIS A 93 -10.77 19.73 9.79
N VAL A 94 -11.19 18.54 9.32
CA VAL A 94 -10.74 17.25 9.85
C VAL A 94 -9.22 17.14 9.75
N THR A 95 -8.63 16.68 10.86
CA THR A 95 -7.23 16.27 10.90
C THR A 95 -7.22 14.76 10.88
N TYR A 96 -6.88 14.18 9.74
CA TYR A 96 -6.62 12.74 9.66
C TYR A 96 -5.50 12.39 10.64
N ARG A 97 -5.68 11.33 11.44
CA ARG A 97 -4.76 11.01 12.55
C ARG A 97 -3.97 9.74 12.34
N GLY A 98 -4.27 8.98 11.29
CA GLY A 98 -3.44 7.89 10.80
C GLY A 98 -3.19 8.03 9.31
N PHE A 99 -2.08 7.47 8.84
CA PHE A 99 -1.91 7.16 7.42
C PHE A 99 -1.31 5.78 7.21
N VAL A 100 -1.63 5.20 6.06
CA VAL A 100 -1.17 3.89 5.60
C VAL A 100 -0.53 4.06 4.23
N MET A 101 0.68 3.52 4.06
CA MET A 101 1.34 3.41 2.75
C MET A 101 0.99 2.06 2.16
N ILE A 102 0.38 2.04 0.97
CA ILE A 102 -0.11 0.83 0.33
C ILE A 102 0.67 0.63 -0.97
N HIS A 103 1.32 -0.52 -1.11
CA HIS A 103 1.95 -0.93 -2.36
C HIS A 103 1.00 -1.82 -3.14
N ILE A 104 0.78 -1.47 -4.41
CA ILE A 104 0.04 -2.29 -5.38
C ILE A 104 1.01 -2.84 -6.42
N ASP A 105 0.74 -4.03 -6.93
CA ASP A 105 1.49 -4.57 -8.06
C ASP A 105 0.98 -4.03 -9.40
N LYS A 106 1.59 -4.52 -10.49
CA LYS A 106 1.23 -4.19 -11.87
C LYS A 106 -0.21 -4.51 -12.25
N ASP A 107 -0.84 -5.45 -11.55
CA ASP A 107 -2.20 -5.93 -11.82
C ASP A 107 -3.24 -5.13 -11.00
N GLY A 108 -2.76 -4.26 -10.10
CA GLY A 108 -3.60 -3.39 -9.27
C GLY A 108 -3.99 -4.00 -7.94
N ASP A 109 -3.37 -5.12 -7.56
CA ASP A 109 -3.64 -5.82 -6.32
C ASP A 109 -2.69 -5.32 -5.22
N ALA A 110 -3.27 -4.96 -4.08
CA ALA A 110 -2.51 -4.56 -2.90
C ALA A 110 -1.66 -5.73 -2.38
N GLN A 111 -0.35 -5.53 -2.29
CA GLN A 111 0.59 -6.56 -1.84
C GLN A 111 0.81 -6.49 -0.33
N PHE A 112 0.96 -5.28 0.19
CA PHE A 112 1.16 -5.02 1.61
C PHE A 112 0.84 -3.56 1.94
N ALA A 113 0.59 -3.33 3.22
CA ALA A 113 0.30 -2.03 3.80
C ALA A 113 1.26 -1.75 4.97
N ILE A 114 1.62 -0.48 5.13
CA ILE A 114 2.47 -0.01 6.23
C ILE A 114 1.73 1.09 6.94
N GLU A 115 1.33 0.81 8.16
CA GLU A 115 0.68 1.80 9.01
C GLU A 115 1.72 2.68 9.71
N SER A 116 1.46 3.99 9.76
CA SER A 116 2.21 4.90 10.63
C SER A 116 1.86 4.68 12.10
N GLU A 117 2.86 4.40 12.93
CA GLU A 117 2.72 4.36 14.39
C GLU A 117 2.43 5.74 15.01
N ASP A 118 2.73 6.84 14.30
CA ASP A 118 2.47 8.19 14.79
C ASP A 118 1.00 8.57 14.58
N GLN A 119 0.35 9.01 15.67
CA GLN A 119 -1.05 9.45 15.66
C GLN A 119 -1.24 10.96 15.42
N HIS A 120 -0.17 11.68 15.09
CA HIS A 120 -0.20 13.13 14.89
C HIS A 120 0.55 13.56 13.62
N TRP A 121 -0.15 14.27 12.75
CA TRP A 121 0.34 14.61 11.40
C TRP A 121 1.64 15.45 11.38
N THR A 122 1.88 16.27 12.41
CA THR A 122 3.13 17.04 12.50
C THR A 122 4.34 16.11 12.64
N HIS A 123 4.21 14.96 13.30
CA HIS A 123 5.30 13.98 13.40
C HIS A 123 5.62 13.37 12.04
N TRP A 124 4.59 13.14 11.20
CA TRP A 124 4.79 12.65 9.83
C TRP A 124 5.62 13.63 9.01
N LEU A 125 5.32 14.92 9.13
CA LEU A 125 6.07 15.98 8.46
C LEU A 125 7.50 16.10 8.98
N LEU A 126 7.69 16.03 10.30
CA LEU A 126 9.01 16.17 10.93
C LEU A 126 9.94 15.02 10.55
N LYS A 127 9.42 13.79 10.45
CA LYS A 127 10.17 12.63 9.94
C LYS A 127 10.52 12.78 8.46
N GLY A 128 9.60 13.34 7.68
CA GLY A 128 9.82 13.66 6.27
C GLY A 128 9.90 12.44 5.36
N ARG A 129 9.86 12.69 4.04
CA ARG A 129 9.76 11.63 3.01
C ARG A 129 10.90 10.63 2.99
N GLN A 130 12.12 11.02 3.39
CA GLN A 130 13.27 10.11 3.40
C GLN A 130 13.09 9.01 4.44
N HIS A 131 12.68 9.36 5.66
CA HIS A 131 12.37 8.38 6.70
C HIS A 131 11.30 7.40 6.25
N TRP A 132 10.17 7.91 5.72
CA TRP A 132 9.08 7.07 5.24
C TRP A 132 9.47 6.21 4.03
N GLY A 133 10.36 6.72 3.17
CA GLY A 133 10.99 5.95 2.10
C GLY A 133 11.81 4.77 2.58
N GLU A 134 12.62 4.96 3.63
CA GLU A 134 13.40 3.87 4.24
C GLU A 134 12.48 2.81 4.87
N VAL A 135 11.42 3.25 5.55
CA VAL A 135 10.39 2.35 6.10
C VAL A 135 9.73 1.54 4.99
N ALA A 136 9.33 2.18 3.89
CA ALA A 136 8.73 1.53 2.72
C ALA A 136 9.67 0.52 2.05
N HIS A 137 10.94 0.88 1.90
CA HIS A 137 11.95 -0.01 1.33
C HIS A 137 12.16 -1.27 2.19
N ARG A 138 12.30 -1.12 3.51
CA ARG A 138 12.46 -2.26 4.43
C ARG A 138 11.25 -3.18 4.39
N ALA A 139 10.06 -2.63 4.42
CA ALA A 139 8.82 -3.40 4.33
C ALA A 139 8.74 -4.19 3.01
N TRP A 140 9.15 -3.60 1.89
CA TRP A 140 9.22 -4.30 0.61
C TRP A 140 10.24 -5.45 0.63
N GLU A 141 11.44 -5.23 1.18
CA GLU A 141 12.45 -6.29 1.31
C GLU A 141 11.94 -7.46 2.18
N GLU A 142 11.20 -7.15 3.25
CA GLU A 142 10.55 -8.13 4.11
C GLU A 142 9.44 -8.88 3.38
N ALA A 143 8.55 -8.18 2.69
CA ALA A 143 7.49 -8.78 1.88
C ALA A 143 8.06 -9.73 0.80
N GLY A 144 9.17 -9.34 0.16
CA GLY A 144 9.92 -10.18 -0.77
C GLY A 144 10.42 -11.47 -0.12
N LYS A 145 11.01 -11.39 1.08
CA LYS A 145 11.45 -12.58 1.84
C LYS A 145 10.27 -13.51 2.19
N PHE A 146 9.14 -12.95 2.63
CA PHE A 146 7.93 -13.72 2.89
C PHE A 146 7.41 -14.44 1.64
N LYS A 147 7.43 -13.77 0.47
CA LYS A 147 7.04 -14.38 -0.81
C LYS A 147 7.91 -15.58 -1.16
N TYR A 148 9.22 -15.47 -1.02
CA TYR A 148 10.15 -16.60 -1.23
C TYR A 148 9.94 -17.74 -0.24
N ASP A 149 9.65 -17.44 1.03
CA ASP A 149 9.38 -18.49 2.04
C ASP A 149 8.04 -19.22 1.80
N VAL A 150 7.02 -18.52 1.30
CA VAL A 150 5.73 -19.13 0.92
C VAL A 150 5.86 -19.94 -0.37
N ASP A 151 6.56 -19.43 -1.37
CA ASP A 151 6.84 -20.15 -2.63
C ASP A 151 7.72 -21.38 -2.40
N ALA A 152 8.73 -21.29 -1.52
CA ALA A 152 9.56 -22.42 -1.11
C ALA A 152 8.80 -23.46 -0.28
N LYS A 153 7.81 -23.06 0.54
CA LYS A 153 6.93 -23.98 1.27
C LYS A 153 5.83 -24.59 0.38
N SER A 154 5.47 -23.97 -0.74
CA SER A 154 4.43 -24.45 -1.67
C SER A 154 4.97 -25.28 -2.85
N ALA A 155 6.27 -25.23 -3.13
CA ALA A 155 6.96 -26.21 -3.97
C ALA A 155 7.51 -27.37 -3.11
N PRO A 156 6.96 -28.61 -3.09
CA PRO A 156 6.10 -29.28 -4.07
C PRO A 156 4.89 -30.04 -3.45
N LYS A 157 3.66 -29.61 -3.71
CA LYS A 157 2.45 -30.48 -3.57
C LYS A 157 1.53 -30.53 -4.80
N ILE A 158 1.82 -29.76 -5.86
CA ILE A 158 0.98 -29.77 -7.08
C ILE A 158 1.17 -31.08 -7.89
N LYS A 159 2.34 -31.72 -7.84
CA LYS A 159 2.55 -33.05 -8.48
C LYS A 159 1.80 -34.21 -7.79
N ALA A 160 1.31 -34.03 -6.56
CA ALA A 160 0.49 -35.03 -5.88
C ALA A 160 -1.02 -34.88 -6.18
N ALA A 161 -1.46 -33.69 -6.63
CA ALA A 161 -2.86 -33.40 -6.94
C ALA A 161 -3.28 -33.77 -8.38
N LEU A 162 -2.32 -34.04 -9.27
CA LEU A 162 -2.57 -34.42 -10.68
C LEU A 162 -2.43 -35.93 -10.97
N GLY A 163 -2.27 -36.78 -9.95
CA GLY A 163 -2.30 -38.24 -10.13
C GLY A 163 -1.15 -38.82 -10.99
N GLU A 164 -0.14 -38.03 -11.33
CA GLU A 164 1.07 -38.56 -11.97
C GLU A 164 1.88 -39.32 -10.93
N LYS A 165 1.88 -40.66 -11.03
CA LYS A 165 2.84 -41.48 -10.30
C LYS A 165 4.23 -40.95 -10.61
N SER A 166 4.92 -40.51 -9.56
CA SER A 166 6.37 -40.39 -9.51
C SER A 166 6.98 -41.63 -10.17
N LYS A 167 7.44 -41.50 -11.41
CA LYS A 167 8.50 -42.39 -11.91
C LYS A 167 9.73 -41.93 -11.14
N GLY A 168 9.98 -42.62 -10.03
CA GLY A 168 11.20 -42.44 -9.26
C GLY A 168 12.44 -42.54 -10.16
N PRO A 169 13.58 -42.03 -9.71
CA PRO A 169 14.80 -42.06 -10.51
C PRO A 169 15.12 -43.51 -10.87
N LEU A 170 15.09 -43.82 -12.17
CA LEU A 170 15.81 -44.95 -12.72
C LEU A 170 17.28 -44.61 -12.54
N ILE A 171 17.87 -45.10 -11.45
CA ILE A 171 19.32 -45.24 -11.31
C ILE A 171 19.69 -46.39 -12.26
N PRO A 172 20.45 -46.20 -13.35
CA PRO A 172 21.25 -47.28 -13.85
C PRO A 172 22.45 -47.41 -12.92
N LEU A 173 22.47 -48.50 -12.15
CA LEU A 173 23.69 -49.01 -11.54
C LEU A 173 24.67 -49.36 -12.67
N ALA A 174 25.81 -48.69 -12.69
CA ALA A 174 27.06 -49.15 -13.27
C ALA A 174 28.20 -48.69 -12.36
#